data_AF-A0A1Y4HD53-F1
#
_entry.id   AF-A0A1Y4HD53-F1
#
_cell.length_a   1.000
_cell.length_b   1.000
_cell.length_c   1.000
_cell.angle_alpha   90.00
_cell.angle_beta   90.00
_cell.angle_gamma   90.00
#
_symmetry.space_group_name_H-M   'P 1'
#
loop_
_entity.id
_entity.type
_entity.pdbx_description
1 polymer ?
#
loop_
_entity_poly.entity_id
_entity_poly.type
_entity_poly.pdbx_seq_one_letter_code
_entity_poly.pdbx_strand_id
1 'polypeptide(L)'
;MTTPRYIIDNLPAQVKIPYLHWTEYMESNLSFNLANSEIHTKGHSERVLLYALLIGERMAENTKTDLCVLAHTAIFHDTRRLDDGLDTGHGARAASYYMKYCEINTDIAFLKPASLVMKYHDRDDETGIKAIAQSIPNEAERTIRLYRIFKDADALDRFRLGANGLDTRFLRHQEAVQLVDFARDLVRQTV
;
A
#
# COMPACT_ATOMS: atom_id res chain seq x y z
N MET A 1 -12.97 -8.40 -5.34
CA MET A 1 -11.87 -9.10 -4.67
C MET A 1 -11.40 -10.26 -5.53
N THR A 2 -10.12 -10.26 -5.90
CA THR A 2 -9.50 -11.26 -6.77
C THR A 2 -8.71 -12.32 -6.01
N THR A 3 -8.29 -12.03 -4.78
CA THR A 3 -7.46 -12.93 -3.96
C THR A 3 -8.17 -14.25 -3.68
N PRO A 4 -7.53 -15.41 -3.97
CA PRO A 4 -8.13 -16.72 -3.76
C PRO A 4 -8.65 -16.95 -2.35
N ARG A 5 -9.82 -17.59 -2.25
CA ARG A 5 -10.51 -17.78 -0.96
C ARG A 5 -9.70 -18.57 0.06
N TYR A 6 -8.94 -19.58 -0.38
CA TYR A 6 -8.09 -20.37 0.50
C TYR A 6 -6.97 -19.55 1.16
N ILE A 7 -6.49 -18.48 0.51
CA ILE A 7 -5.51 -17.56 1.12
C ILE A 7 -6.21 -16.78 2.23
N ILE A 8 -7.36 -16.17 1.90
CA ILE A 8 -8.16 -15.35 2.82
C ILE A 8 -8.54 -16.15 4.07
N ASP A 9 -8.92 -17.41 3.90
CA ASP A 9 -9.36 -18.25 5.00
C ASP A 9 -8.25 -18.62 5.99
N ASN A 10 -6.99 -18.62 5.53
CA ASN A 10 -5.81 -18.90 6.36
C ASN A 10 -5.12 -17.64 6.90
N LEU A 11 -5.65 -16.43 6.63
CA LEU A 11 -5.07 -15.20 7.17
C LEU A 11 -5.30 -15.08 8.69
N PRO A 12 -4.30 -14.60 9.46
CA PRO A 12 -4.49 -14.23 10.85
C PRO A 12 -5.62 -13.20 11.00
N ALA A 13 -6.41 -13.24 12.07
CA ALA A 13 -7.57 -12.36 12.24
C ALA A 13 -7.20 -10.86 12.17
N GLN A 14 -6.03 -10.50 12.71
CA GLN A 14 -5.46 -9.15 12.68
C GLN A 14 -5.14 -8.65 11.28
N VAL A 15 -4.96 -9.53 10.29
CA VAL A 15 -4.82 -9.19 8.86
C VAL A 15 -6.15 -9.36 8.14
N LYS A 16 -6.86 -10.49 8.36
CA LYS A 16 -8.08 -10.86 7.64
C LYS A 16 -9.18 -9.80 7.77
N ILE A 17 -9.42 -9.31 9.00
CA ILE A 17 -10.49 -8.34 9.26
C ILE A 17 -10.24 -7.01 8.53
N PRO A 18 -9.10 -6.32 8.71
CA PRO A 18 -8.83 -5.09 7.97
C PRO A 18 -8.70 -5.33 6.47
N TYR A 19 -8.12 -6.45 6.03
CA TYR A 19 -8.01 -6.79 4.62
C TYR A 19 -9.38 -6.84 3.93
N LEU A 20 -10.32 -7.60 4.50
CA LEU A 20 -11.68 -7.72 3.95
C LEU A 20 -12.41 -6.38 3.98
N HIS A 21 -12.34 -5.66 5.10
CA HIS A 21 -13.00 -4.37 5.26
C HIS A 21 -12.50 -3.33 4.24
N TRP A 22 -11.19 -3.14 4.13
CA TRP A 22 -10.62 -2.11 3.27
C TRP A 22 -10.66 -2.47 1.79
N THR A 23 -10.64 -3.75 1.44
CA THR A 23 -10.88 -4.18 0.06
C THR A 23 -12.30 -3.85 -0.36
N GLU A 24 -13.30 -4.19 0.46
CA GLU A 24 -14.70 -3.84 0.19
C GLU A 24 -14.89 -2.31 0.14
N TYR A 25 -14.25 -1.58 1.06
CA TYR A 25 -14.29 -0.12 1.08
C TYR A 25 -13.76 0.49 -0.22
N MET A 26 -12.59 0.01 -0.68
CA MET A 26 -11.98 0.46 -1.93
C MET A 26 -12.88 0.16 -3.12
N GLU A 27 -13.48 -1.02 -3.17
CA GLU A 27 -14.36 -1.42 -4.25
C GLU A 27 -15.61 -0.55 -4.35
N SER A 28 -16.28 -0.37 -3.22
CA SER A 28 -17.58 0.29 -3.15
C SER A 28 -17.50 1.82 -3.18
N ASN A 29 -16.40 2.41 -2.73
CA ASN A 29 -16.36 3.86 -2.48
C ASN A 29 -15.26 4.63 -3.25
N LEU A 30 -14.22 3.96 -3.75
CA LEU A 30 -13.09 4.63 -4.40
C LEU A 30 -13.11 4.49 -5.92
N SER A 31 -12.83 5.60 -6.59
CA SER A 31 -12.66 5.65 -8.05
C SER A 31 -11.19 5.88 -8.41
N PHE A 32 -10.68 5.08 -9.35
CA PHE A 32 -9.33 5.19 -9.88
C PHE A 32 -9.38 5.94 -11.22
N ASN A 33 -8.45 6.86 -11.44
CA ASN A 33 -8.38 7.59 -12.71
C ASN A 33 -8.16 6.64 -13.90
N LEU A 34 -7.35 5.60 -13.71
CA LEU A 34 -7.05 4.57 -14.70
C LEU A 34 -7.91 3.32 -14.48
N ALA A 35 -9.23 3.49 -14.39
CA ALA A 35 -10.16 2.40 -14.06
C ALA A 35 -10.09 1.20 -15.03
N ASN A 36 -9.68 1.44 -16.29
CA ASN A 36 -9.56 0.42 -17.33
C ASN A 36 -8.11 -0.04 -17.58
N SER A 37 -7.15 0.36 -16.74
CA SER A 37 -5.77 -0.15 -16.85
C SER A 37 -5.75 -1.66 -16.61
N GLU A 38 -4.81 -2.38 -17.21
CA GLU A 38 -4.59 -3.80 -16.88
C GLU A 38 -3.59 -3.95 -15.71
N ILE A 39 -2.94 -2.86 -15.30
CA ILE A 39 -1.73 -2.90 -14.46
C ILE A 39 -1.91 -2.15 -13.14
N HIS A 40 -2.57 -0.98 -13.15
CA HIS A 40 -2.68 -0.08 -12.00
C HIS A 40 -4.13 0.15 -11.58
N THR A 41 -4.85 -0.96 -11.42
CA THR A 41 -6.25 -0.99 -10.98
C THR A 41 -6.40 -1.41 -9.53
N LYS A 42 -7.64 -1.48 -9.06
CA LYS A 42 -8.00 -2.00 -7.74
C LYS A 42 -7.39 -3.39 -7.44
N GLY A 43 -7.17 -4.24 -8.44
CA GLY A 43 -6.50 -5.54 -8.25
C GLY A 43 -5.04 -5.39 -7.77
N HIS A 44 -4.31 -4.38 -8.26
CA HIS A 44 -2.99 -4.03 -7.75
C HIS A 44 -3.06 -3.55 -6.29
N SER A 45 -3.92 -2.55 -6.01
CA SER A 45 -4.11 -2.04 -4.65
C SER A 45 -4.57 -3.12 -3.65
N GLU A 46 -5.39 -4.09 -4.07
CA GLU A 46 -5.82 -5.23 -3.25
C GLU A 46 -4.62 -6.07 -2.79
N ARG A 47 -3.72 -6.42 -3.71
CA ARG A 47 -2.51 -7.21 -3.36
C ARG A 47 -1.56 -6.41 -2.49
N VAL A 48 -1.34 -5.12 -2.80
CA VAL A 48 -0.51 -4.23 -1.97
C VAL A 48 -1.07 -4.09 -0.56
N LEU A 49 -2.40 -3.98 -0.41
CA LEU A 49 -3.07 -3.99 0.90
C LEU A 49 -2.75 -5.26 1.68
N LEU A 50 -2.86 -6.43 1.04
CA LEU A 50 -2.55 -7.70 1.68
C LEU A 50 -1.09 -7.77 2.14
N TYR A 51 -0.13 -7.43 1.27
CA TYR A 51 1.28 -7.47 1.60
C TYR A 51 1.64 -6.47 2.71
N ALA A 52 1.12 -5.24 2.66
CA ALA A 52 1.37 -4.22 3.66
C ALA A 52 0.87 -4.68 5.05
N LEU A 53 -0.33 -5.27 5.12
CA LEU A 53 -0.88 -5.80 6.37
C LEU A 53 -0.08 -7.01 6.88
N LEU A 54 0.35 -7.93 6.01
CA LEU A 54 1.17 -9.09 6.39
C LEU A 54 2.55 -8.68 6.92
N ILE A 55 3.23 -7.75 6.25
CA ILE A 55 4.54 -7.23 6.70
C ILE A 55 4.34 -6.47 8.02
N GLY A 56 3.34 -5.58 8.06
CA GLY A 56 3.04 -4.78 9.24
C GLY A 56 2.76 -5.63 10.47
N GLU A 57 2.00 -6.71 10.31
CA GLU A 57 1.62 -7.61 11.41
C GLU A 57 2.79 -8.41 11.97
N ARG A 58 3.73 -8.84 11.12
CA ARG A 58 4.92 -9.61 11.54
C ARG A 58 5.95 -8.77 12.29
N MET A 59 5.87 -7.45 12.18
CA MET A 59 6.78 -6.53 12.85
C MET A 59 6.25 -6.11 14.22
N ALA A 60 6.88 -6.60 15.28
CA ALA A 60 6.43 -6.44 16.67
C ALA A 60 6.25 -4.98 17.16
N GLU A 61 6.84 -4.00 16.46
CA GLU A 61 6.70 -2.56 16.76
C GLU A 61 5.37 -1.95 16.26
N ASN A 62 4.59 -2.69 15.47
CA ASN A 62 3.39 -2.15 14.84
C ASN A 62 2.11 -2.43 15.65
N THR A 63 1.26 -1.42 15.66
CA THR A 63 -0.02 -1.38 16.35
C THR A 63 -1.21 -1.56 15.39
N LYS A 64 -2.42 -1.72 15.92
CA LYS A 64 -3.65 -1.67 15.10
C LYS A 64 -3.76 -0.34 14.33
N THR A 65 -3.29 0.76 14.92
CA THR A 65 -3.25 2.07 14.27
C THR A 65 -2.27 2.09 13.10
N ASP A 66 -1.13 1.39 13.21
CA ASP A 66 -0.15 1.25 12.12
C ASP A 66 -0.71 0.45 10.95
N LEU A 67 -1.42 -0.64 11.23
CA LEU A 67 -2.12 -1.42 10.19
C LEU A 67 -3.20 -0.59 9.49
N CYS A 68 -3.90 0.29 10.24
CA CYS A 68 -4.87 1.22 9.66
C CYS A 68 -4.20 2.25 8.73
N VAL A 69 -3.05 2.80 9.13
CA VAL A 69 -2.24 3.70 8.28
C VAL A 69 -1.81 3.00 6.99
N LEU A 70 -1.31 1.77 7.09
CA LEU A 70 -0.90 0.97 5.92
C LEU A 70 -2.08 0.67 5.00
N ALA A 71 -3.25 0.33 5.58
CA ALA A 71 -4.45 0.04 4.80
C ALA A 71 -4.96 1.27 4.04
N HIS A 72 -5.07 2.42 4.70
CA HIS A 72 -5.42 3.68 4.04
C HIS A 72 -4.41 4.03 2.93
N THR A 73 -3.12 3.84 3.19
CA THR A 73 -2.10 4.09 2.17
C THR A 73 -2.34 3.20 0.94
N ALA A 74 -2.51 1.89 1.14
CA ALA A 74 -2.65 0.93 0.05
C ALA A 74 -3.86 1.16 -0.84
N ILE A 75 -5.04 1.43 -0.28
CA ILE A 75 -6.25 1.58 -1.09
C ILE A 75 -6.32 2.92 -1.85
N PHE A 76 -5.50 3.90 -1.47
CA PHE A 76 -5.51 5.23 -2.09
C PHE A 76 -4.31 5.54 -3.00
N HIS A 77 -3.13 4.92 -2.79
CA HIS A 77 -1.86 5.39 -3.37
C HIS A 77 -1.83 5.60 -4.89
N ASP A 78 -2.54 4.77 -5.63
CA ASP A 78 -2.58 4.80 -7.10
C ASP A 78 -3.92 5.32 -7.68
N THR A 79 -4.83 5.80 -6.82
CA THR A 79 -6.14 6.32 -7.26
C THR A 79 -6.04 7.49 -8.25
N ARG A 80 -4.92 8.22 -8.25
CA ARG A 80 -4.73 9.46 -9.03
C ARG A 80 -3.53 9.41 -9.98
N ARG A 81 -3.22 8.21 -10.50
CA ARG A 81 -2.35 8.09 -11.68
C ARG A 81 -2.95 8.78 -12.90
N LEU A 82 -2.08 9.21 -13.83
CA LEU A 82 -2.44 9.79 -15.12
C LEU A 82 -2.04 8.88 -16.30
N ASP A 83 -1.06 8.01 -16.09
CA ASP A 83 -0.62 6.99 -17.05
C ASP A 83 -0.05 5.74 -16.33
N ASP A 84 0.18 4.67 -17.09
CA ASP A 84 0.72 3.40 -16.59
C ASP A 84 2.26 3.40 -16.43
N GLY A 85 2.92 4.48 -16.83
CA GLY A 85 4.38 4.64 -16.77
C GLY A 85 4.86 4.99 -15.36
N LEU A 86 5.98 5.74 -15.28
CA LEU A 86 6.53 6.16 -13.99
C LEU A 86 5.59 7.10 -13.22
N ASP A 87 4.89 7.96 -13.95
CA ASP A 87 3.96 8.98 -13.45
C ASP A 87 4.42 9.66 -12.14
N THR A 88 5.69 10.09 -12.09
CA THR A 88 6.30 10.62 -10.86
C THR A 88 5.51 11.82 -10.33
N GLY A 89 5.08 11.75 -9.07
CA GLY A 89 4.17 12.68 -8.43
C GLY A 89 2.75 12.14 -8.20
N HIS A 90 2.42 10.92 -8.64
CA HIS A 90 1.10 10.31 -8.39
C HIS A 90 0.82 10.13 -6.91
N GLY A 91 1.83 9.79 -6.10
CA GLY A 91 1.68 9.71 -4.65
C GLY A 91 1.16 11.01 -4.04
N ALA A 92 1.69 12.16 -4.48
CA ALA A 92 1.25 13.46 -4.00
C ALA A 92 -0.20 13.80 -4.41
N ARG A 93 -0.60 13.44 -5.64
CA ARG A 93 -1.98 13.62 -6.10
C ARG A 93 -2.94 12.73 -5.33
N ALA A 94 -2.57 11.46 -5.09
CA ALA A 94 -3.33 10.53 -4.28
C ALA A 94 -3.49 11.04 -2.85
N ALA A 95 -2.42 11.57 -2.24
CA ALA A 95 -2.46 12.12 -0.89
C ALA A 95 -3.37 13.36 -0.78
N SER A 96 -3.37 14.23 -1.80
CA SER A 96 -4.32 15.36 -1.87
C SER A 96 -5.76 14.89 -2.05
N TYR A 97 -5.99 13.83 -2.83
CA TYR A 97 -7.32 13.23 -2.96
C TYR A 97 -7.78 12.60 -1.64
N TYR A 98 -6.93 11.80 -0.99
CA TYR A 98 -7.20 11.18 0.31
C TYR A 98 -7.60 12.20 1.38
N MET A 99 -6.88 13.32 1.48
CA MET A 99 -7.21 14.40 2.42
C MET A 99 -8.61 14.95 2.18
N LYS A 100 -8.92 15.36 0.94
CA LYS A 100 -10.25 15.87 0.57
C LYS A 100 -11.34 14.82 0.75
N TYR A 101 -11.02 13.56 0.47
CA TYR A 101 -11.96 12.46 0.62
C TYR A 101 -12.36 12.28 2.09
N CYS A 102 -11.41 12.28 3.02
CA CYS A 102 -11.69 12.22 4.45
C CYS A 102 -12.39 13.47 5.02
N GLU A 103 -12.20 14.64 4.39
CA GLU A 103 -12.95 15.86 4.77
C GLU A 103 -14.44 15.75 4.44
N ILE A 104 -14.78 15.05 3.35
CA ILE A 104 -16.15 14.90 2.86
C ILE A 104 -16.85 13.66 3.47
N ASN A 105 -16.11 12.58 3.70
CA ASN A 105 -16.66 11.28 4.14
C ASN A 105 -16.32 11.03 5.62
N THR A 106 -17.33 10.98 6.48
CA THR A 106 -17.17 10.91 7.94
C THR A 106 -16.86 9.53 8.49
N ASP A 107 -17.03 8.49 7.67
CA ASP A 107 -16.79 7.08 7.96
C ASP A 107 -15.31 6.68 7.87
N ILE A 108 -14.44 7.57 7.35
CA ILE A 108 -13.00 7.35 7.26
C ILE A 108 -12.21 8.53 7.83
N ALA A 109 -11.42 8.28 8.88
CA ALA A 109 -10.61 9.31 9.50
C ALA A 109 -9.39 9.69 8.63
N PHE A 110 -9.08 10.99 8.59
CA PHE A 110 -7.81 11.45 8.02
C PHE A 110 -6.64 11.07 8.94
N LEU A 111 -5.67 10.34 8.39
CA LEU A 111 -4.45 9.93 9.07
C LEU A 111 -3.26 10.63 8.41
N LYS A 112 -2.65 11.58 9.12
CA LYS A 112 -1.49 12.33 8.62
C LYS A 112 -0.32 11.41 8.21
N PRO A 113 0.03 10.35 8.96
CA PRO A 113 1.06 9.40 8.51
C PRO A 113 0.72 8.71 7.19
N ALA A 114 -0.53 8.29 6.96
CA ALA A 114 -0.94 7.66 5.70
C ALA A 114 -0.79 8.61 4.52
N SER A 115 -1.22 9.87 4.70
CA SER A 115 -1.03 10.93 3.70
C SER A 115 0.44 11.15 3.34
N LEU A 116 1.34 11.12 4.33
CA LEU A 116 2.78 11.30 4.10
C LEU A 116 3.44 10.09 3.42
N VAL A 117 3.13 8.87 3.88
CA VAL A 117 3.63 7.64 3.26
C VAL A 117 3.21 7.59 1.79
N MET A 118 1.93 7.79 1.54
CA MET A 118 1.34 7.83 0.20
C MET A 118 1.97 8.91 -0.67
N LYS A 119 2.17 10.12 -0.12
CA LYS A 119 2.72 11.26 -0.87
C LYS A 119 4.08 10.99 -1.49
N TYR A 120 4.92 10.20 -0.83
CA TYR A 120 6.33 10.02 -1.20
C TYR A 120 6.68 8.60 -1.63
N HIS A 121 5.72 7.68 -1.73
CA HIS A 121 6.01 6.27 -2.06
C HIS A 121 6.66 6.13 -3.45
N ASP A 122 6.34 7.04 -4.36
CA ASP A 122 6.82 7.12 -5.74
C ASP A 122 8.13 7.91 -5.90
N ARG A 123 8.73 8.34 -4.78
CA ARG A 123 10.03 9.02 -4.74
C ARG A 123 11.12 8.06 -4.25
N ASP A 124 12.37 8.43 -4.47
CA ASP A 124 13.50 7.74 -3.85
C ASP A 124 13.44 7.83 -2.32
N ASP A 125 14.12 6.90 -1.65
CA ASP A 125 14.06 6.77 -0.19
C ASP A 125 14.62 8.00 0.53
N GLU A 126 15.68 8.61 0.01
CA GLU A 126 16.31 9.77 0.64
C GLU A 126 15.33 10.96 0.67
N THR A 127 14.72 11.26 -0.47
CA THR A 127 13.69 12.30 -0.59
C THR A 127 12.51 12.04 0.34
N GLY A 128 11.96 10.82 0.33
CA GLY A 128 10.80 10.46 1.14
C GLY A 128 11.08 10.52 2.64
N ILE A 129 12.19 9.93 3.09
CA ILE A 129 12.59 9.89 4.49
C ILE A 129 12.82 11.31 5.03
N LYS A 130 13.57 12.13 4.30
CA LYS A 130 13.84 13.53 4.69
C LYS A 130 12.55 14.33 4.83
N ALA A 131 11.65 14.21 3.86
CA ALA A 131 10.40 14.95 3.87
C ALA A 131 9.45 14.50 4.98
N ILE A 132 9.38 13.19 5.27
CA ILE A 132 8.60 12.65 6.38
C ILE A 132 9.16 13.15 7.71
N ALA A 133 10.48 13.04 7.93
CA ALA A 133 11.12 13.48 9.16
C ALA A 133 10.87 14.97 9.46
N GLN A 134 10.89 15.81 8.44
CA GLN A 134 10.59 17.24 8.56
C GLN A 134 9.10 17.53 8.80
N SER A 135 8.20 16.72 8.24
CA SER A 135 6.75 16.95 8.31
C SER A 135 6.12 16.50 9.62
N ILE A 136 6.69 15.49 10.28
CA ILE A 136 6.16 14.93 11.54
C ILE A 136 7.28 14.51 12.51
N PRO A 137 8.10 15.45 13.03
CA PRO A 137 9.32 15.12 13.79
C PRO A 137 9.09 14.16 14.96
N ASN A 138 7.97 14.33 15.68
CA ASN A 138 7.65 13.51 16.86
C ASN A 138 7.22 12.07 16.53
N GLU A 139 6.80 11.79 15.29
CA GLU A 139 6.41 10.45 14.84
C GLU A 139 7.25 10.01 13.62
N ALA A 140 8.40 10.65 13.41
CA ALA A 140 9.22 10.47 12.22
C ALA A 140 9.66 9.03 12.07
N GLU A 141 10.24 8.43 13.11
CA GLU A 141 10.73 7.05 13.11
C GLU A 141 9.61 6.05 12.78
N ARG A 142 8.48 6.17 13.48
CA ARG A 142 7.26 5.38 13.23
C ARG A 142 6.79 5.53 11.78
N THR A 143 6.64 6.76 11.28
CA THR A 143 6.11 7.02 9.94
C THR A 143 7.08 6.55 8.84
N ILE A 144 8.39 6.69 9.06
CA ILE A 144 9.44 6.18 8.16
C ILE A 144 9.41 4.65 8.11
N ARG A 145 9.20 3.96 9.24
CA ARG A 145 9.01 2.50 9.23
C ARG A 145 7.81 2.09 8.37
N LEU A 146 6.66 2.71 8.57
CA LEU A 146 5.46 2.46 7.75
C LEU A 146 5.68 2.79 6.27
N TYR A 147 6.45 3.84 5.99
CA TYR A 147 6.84 4.19 4.63
C TYR A 147 7.64 3.08 3.95
N ARG A 148 8.64 2.55 4.64
CA ARG A 148 9.47 1.45 4.13
C ARG A 148 8.65 0.17 3.95
N ILE A 149 7.76 -0.17 4.89
CA ILE A 149 6.85 -1.32 4.77
C ILE A 149 5.97 -1.18 3.52
N PHE A 150 5.38 0.00 3.33
CA PHE A 150 4.51 0.25 2.19
C PHE A 150 5.26 0.14 0.85
N LYS A 151 6.48 0.67 0.76
CA LYS A 151 7.30 0.54 -0.45
C LYS A 151 7.69 -0.90 -0.77
N ASP A 152 7.96 -1.69 0.26
CA ASP A 152 8.21 -3.12 0.06
C ASP A 152 6.96 -3.85 -0.43
N ALA A 153 5.79 -3.52 0.13
CA ALA A 153 4.51 -4.07 -0.29
C ALA A 153 4.17 -3.72 -1.75
N ASP A 154 4.34 -2.46 -2.16
CA ASP A 154 4.17 -2.02 -3.55
C ASP A 154 5.18 -2.71 -4.49
N ALA A 155 6.44 -2.83 -4.06
CA ALA A 155 7.47 -3.52 -4.83
C ALA A 155 7.17 -5.01 -5.04
N LEU A 156 6.64 -5.71 -4.03
CA LEU A 156 6.27 -7.13 -4.14
C LEU A 156 5.24 -7.38 -5.25
N ASP A 157 4.37 -6.41 -5.53
CA ASP A 157 3.38 -6.54 -6.60
C ASP A 157 3.95 -6.30 -8.01
N ARG A 158 5.24 -5.95 -8.14
CA ARG A 158 5.86 -5.72 -9.45
C ARG A 158 6.06 -6.99 -10.27
N PHE A 159 5.87 -8.18 -9.70
CA PHE A 159 5.78 -9.40 -10.51
C PHE A 159 4.68 -9.32 -11.58
N ARG A 160 3.67 -8.43 -11.41
CA ARG A 160 2.64 -8.17 -12.42
C ARG A 160 3.21 -7.58 -13.72
N LEU A 161 4.38 -6.93 -13.63
CA LEU A 161 5.09 -6.32 -14.76
C LEU A 161 6.01 -7.31 -15.48
N GLY A 162 6.05 -8.58 -15.03
CA GLY A 162 6.86 -9.65 -15.59
C GLY A 162 7.77 -10.32 -14.56
N ALA A 163 8.41 -11.43 -14.97
CA ALA A 163 9.21 -12.29 -14.09
C ALA A 163 10.37 -11.57 -13.39
N ASN A 164 10.89 -10.49 -13.99
CA ASN A 164 12.00 -9.67 -13.48
C ASN A 164 11.52 -8.31 -12.93
N GLY A 165 10.22 -8.12 -12.68
CA GLY A 165 9.66 -6.83 -12.26
C GLY A 165 10.11 -6.38 -10.85
N LEU A 166 10.54 -7.32 -10.02
CA LEU A 166 11.08 -7.07 -8.68
C LEU A 166 12.58 -7.39 -8.62
N ASP A 167 13.37 -6.42 -8.16
CA ASP A 167 14.74 -6.65 -7.68
C ASP A 167 14.72 -6.67 -6.15
N THR A 168 14.91 -7.85 -5.57
CA THR A 168 14.78 -8.09 -4.13
C THR A 168 15.82 -7.37 -3.29
N ARG A 169 16.91 -6.88 -3.89
CA ARG A 169 17.93 -6.07 -3.20
C ARG A 169 17.40 -4.71 -2.73
N PHE A 170 16.29 -4.25 -3.30
CA PHE A 170 15.62 -3.01 -2.91
C PHE A 170 14.52 -3.20 -1.87
N LEU A 171 14.25 -4.44 -1.43
CA LEU A 171 13.38 -4.69 -0.28
C LEU A 171 14.10 -4.28 1.00
N ARG A 172 13.39 -3.57 1.88
CA ARG A 172 13.97 -2.95 3.09
C ARG A 172 13.87 -3.87 4.30
N HIS A 173 12.89 -4.77 4.31
CA HIS A 173 12.62 -5.65 5.46
C HIS A 173 12.76 -7.13 5.11
N GLN A 174 13.26 -7.91 6.07
CA GLN A 174 13.37 -9.36 5.94
C GLN A 174 12.00 -10.02 5.79
N GLU A 175 10.97 -9.46 6.45
CA GLU A 175 9.58 -9.89 6.37
C GLU A 175 9.04 -9.76 4.94
N ALA A 176 9.45 -8.73 4.20
CA ALA A 176 9.10 -8.57 2.79
C ALA A 176 9.84 -9.58 1.91
N VAL A 177 11.13 -9.82 2.18
CA VAL A 177 11.92 -10.86 1.49
C VAL A 177 11.28 -12.23 1.63
N GLN A 178 10.76 -12.56 2.82
CA GLN A 178 10.04 -13.82 3.10
C GLN A 178 8.70 -13.94 2.34
N LEU A 179 8.16 -12.85 1.80
CA LEU A 179 6.92 -12.85 1.01
C LEU A 179 7.15 -12.93 -0.49
N VAL A 180 8.40 -12.95 -0.99
CA VAL A 180 8.70 -12.88 -2.43
C VAL A 180 8.04 -14.01 -3.22
N ASP A 181 8.18 -15.26 -2.79
CA ASP A 181 7.59 -16.39 -3.52
C ASP A 181 6.06 -16.39 -3.41
N PHE A 182 5.52 -16.06 -2.24
CA PHE A 182 4.09 -15.87 -2.04
C PHE A 182 3.52 -14.79 -2.96
N ALA A 183 4.19 -13.63 -3.06
CA ALA A 183 3.75 -12.52 -3.90
C ALA A 183 3.79 -12.90 -5.40
N ARG A 184 4.83 -13.61 -5.83
CA ARG A 184 4.93 -14.13 -7.20
C ARG A 184 3.76 -15.06 -7.53
N ASP A 185 3.45 -15.99 -6.64
CA ASP A 185 2.36 -16.95 -6.86
C ASP A 185 0.98 -16.33 -6.75
N LEU A 186 0.79 -15.34 -5.87
CA LEU A 186 -0.47 -14.60 -5.77
C LEU A 186 -0.73 -13.77 -7.03
N VAL A 187 0.28 -13.06 -7.54
CA VAL A 187 0.17 -12.29 -8.78
C VAL A 187 -0.22 -13.22 -9.94
N ARG A 188 0.43 -14.38 -10.10
CA ARG A 188 0.10 -15.37 -11.14
C ARG A 188 -1.33 -15.88 -11.09
N GLN A 189 -1.97 -15.85 -9.92
CA GLN A 189 -3.35 -16.31 -9.74
C GLN A 189 -4.38 -15.20 -9.94
N THR A 190 -3.94 -13.94 -10.09
CA THR A 190 -4.82 -12.75 -10.04
C THR A 190 -4.55 -11.71 -11.12
N VAL A 191 -3.64 -12.01 -12.06
CA VAL A 191 -3.31 -11.26 -13.28
C VAL A 191 -3.24 -12.26 -14.41
#